data_AF-A0A7C6IIN5-F1
#
_entry.id   AF-A0A7C6IIN5-F1
#
_cell.length_a   1.000
_cell.length_b   1.000
_cell.length_c   1.000
_cell.angle_alpha   90.00
_cell.angle_beta   90.00
_cell.angle_gamma   90.00
#
_symmetry.space_group_name_H-M   'P 1'
#
loop_
_entity.id
_entity.type
_entity.pdbx_description
1 polymer ?
#
loop_
_entity_poly.entity_id
_entity_poly.type
_entity_poly.pdbx_seq_one_letter_code
_entity_poly.pdbx_strand_id
1 'polypeptide(L)'
;MKEKVKKTEQFLNNYIIDKNLEQTAVYHNLEFFYDLSSVLDTYLSKHVDTLKEEIYYSKITKMSLFDKLNLVEEFYKEHGIEFDLNKHLDDGTIDFIYYDHLNIKQEQFVMGRNYYEKSKKLIDVGNHGFVVDILVLIHELSHLRDQPDIRRNQLSDLLTEALACAESLICADYLKELGYQEDMLLWKKRLYYTFYILAKQTKIKYEMLLLFKNLGSLSESSYELFYGNNDKYKDNIEHMNQFIDNNDFNIYFYSWYIMGAVFGTHLYNEHKNDPSFMKNIILLHDRINDSDIIQCLKLMNFNNDGSRDLEKVENALELTISELVSNNKKYLVKKF
;
A
#
# COMPACT_ATOMS: atom_id res chain seq x y z
N MET A 1 -27.41 -18.04 8.14
CA MET A 1 -27.45 -16.82 7.31
C MET A 1 -28.10 -15.65 8.05
N LYS A 2 -29.39 -15.70 8.42
CA LYS A 2 -30.08 -14.59 9.11
C LYS A 2 -29.37 -14.04 10.36
N GLU A 3 -28.82 -14.92 11.20
CA GLU A 3 -28.05 -14.53 12.39
C GLU A 3 -26.74 -13.81 12.04
N LYS A 4 -26.02 -14.31 11.03
CA LYS A 4 -24.79 -13.72 10.49
C LYS A 4 -25.03 -12.32 9.93
N VAL A 5 -26.13 -12.12 9.20
CA VAL A 5 -26.56 -10.80 8.70
C VAL A 5 -26.78 -9.84 9.86
N LYS A 6 -27.60 -10.24 10.85
CA LYS A 6 -27.90 -9.40 12.01
C LYS A 6 -26.65 -9.02 12.80
N LYS A 7 -25.72 -9.96 12.99
CA LYS A 7 -24.43 -9.71 13.62
C LYS A 7 -23.62 -8.67 12.84
N THR A 8 -23.53 -8.81 11.51
CA THR A 8 -22.83 -7.85 10.66
C THR A 8 -23.45 -6.45 10.73
N GLU A 9 -24.77 -6.33 10.64
CA GLU A 9 -25.48 -5.04 10.75
C GLU A 9 -25.24 -4.36 12.10
N GLN A 10 -25.35 -5.11 13.20
CA GLN A 10 -25.06 -4.61 14.54
C GLN A 10 -23.62 -4.13 14.67
N PHE A 11 -22.67 -4.91 14.14
CA PHE A 11 -21.27 -4.54 14.13
C PHE A 11 -21.04 -3.26 13.32
N LEU A 12 -21.56 -3.15 12.09
CA LEU A 12 -21.37 -1.96 11.25
C LEU A 12 -21.98 -0.71 11.88
N ASN A 13 -23.18 -0.82 12.47
CA ASN A 13 -23.80 0.28 13.19
C ASN A 13 -22.93 0.77 14.35
N ASN A 14 -22.43 -0.14 15.18
CA ASN A 14 -21.54 0.21 16.29
C ASN A 14 -20.21 0.78 15.77
N TYR A 15 -19.63 0.20 14.72
CA TYR A 15 -18.38 0.66 14.14
C TYR A 15 -18.50 2.10 13.59
N ILE A 16 -19.62 2.44 12.92
CA ILE A 16 -19.90 3.81 12.44
C ILE A 16 -19.91 4.79 13.60
N ILE A 17 -20.60 4.45 14.69
CA ILE A 17 -20.76 5.30 15.88
C ILE A 17 -19.43 5.42 16.64
N ASP A 18 -18.82 4.29 17.02
CA ASP A 18 -17.64 4.21 17.87
C ASP A 18 -16.41 4.86 17.22
N LYS A 19 -16.30 4.78 15.88
CA LYS A 19 -15.22 5.43 15.13
C LYS A 19 -15.58 6.83 14.64
N ASN A 20 -16.80 7.30 14.92
CA ASN A 20 -17.32 8.57 14.42
C ASN A 20 -17.12 8.73 12.90
N LEU A 21 -17.41 7.64 12.16
CA LEU A 21 -17.06 7.55 10.74
C LEU A 21 -17.72 8.66 9.91
N GLU A 22 -18.92 9.08 10.28
CA GLU A 22 -19.70 10.12 9.61
C GLU A 22 -18.99 11.48 9.55
N GLN A 23 -17.91 11.68 10.31
CA GLN A 23 -17.08 12.90 10.29
C GLN A 23 -15.80 12.74 9.46
N THR A 24 -15.66 11.66 8.69
CA THR A 24 -14.40 11.32 8.03
C THR A 24 -14.52 11.26 6.52
N ALA A 25 -13.47 11.73 5.84
CA ALA A 25 -13.40 11.73 4.38
C ALA A 25 -13.59 10.32 3.80
N VAL A 26 -13.07 9.29 4.46
CA VAL A 26 -13.23 7.89 4.02
C VAL A 26 -14.71 7.49 3.92
N TYR A 27 -15.51 7.81 4.94
CA TYR A 27 -16.94 7.46 4.96
C TYR A 27 -17.77 8.23 3.93
N HIS A 28 -17.37 9.47 3.61
CA HIS A 28 -18.03 10.24 2.57
C HIS A 28 -17.66 9.77 1.15
N ASN A 29 -16.52 9.09 0.99
CA ASN A 29 -15.99 8.66 -0.30
C ASN A 29 -15.92 7.12 -0.43
N LEU A 30 -16.86 6.39 0.18
CA LEU A 30 -16.86 4.91 0.13
C LEU A 30 -16.90 4.35 -1.30
N GLU A 31 -17.65 4.99 -2.20
CA GLU A 31 -17.74 4.58 -3.61
C GLU A 31 -16.37 4.66 -4.29
N PHE A 32 -15.63 5.75 -4.06
CA PHE A 32 -14.28 5.91 -4.59
C PHE A 32 -13.34 4.77 -4.17
N PHE A 33 -13.29 4.43 -2.88
CA PHE A 33 -12.45 3.32 -2.41
C PHE A 33 -12.95 1.94 -2.88
N TYR A 34 -14.27 1.76 -3.01
CA TYR A 34 -14.84 0.56 -3.61
C TYR A 34 -14.40 0.41 -5.07
N ASP A 35 -14.44 1.48 -5.86
CA ASP A 35 -14.03 1.49 -7.26
C ASP A 35 -12.53 1.22 -7.40
N LEU A 36 -11.68 1.90 -6.63
CA LEU A 36 -10.24 1.66 -6.61
C LEU A 36 -9.90 0.21 -6.26
N SER A 37 -10.52 -0.33 -5.21
CA SER A 37 -10.29 -1.73 -4.82
C SER A 37 -10.82 -2.73 -5.87
N SER A 38 -11.90 -2.38 -6.57
CA SER A 38 -12.46 -3.19 -7.65
C SER A 38 -11.56 -3.21 -8.88
N VAL A 39 -10.95 -2.08 -9.24
CA VAL A 39 -9.95 -1.98 -10.30
C VAL A 39 -8.75 -2.87 -9.97
N LEU A 40 -8.16 -2.71 -8.78
CA LEU A 40 -7.02 -3.53 -8.35
C LEU A 40 -7.34 -5.03 -8.35
N ASP A 41 -8.47 -5.44 -7.75
CA ASP A 41 -8.92 -6.85 -7.72
C ASP A 41 -9.08 -7.40 -9.15
N THR A 42 -9.73 -6.65 -10.04
CA THR A 42 -9.98 -7.07 -11.42
C THR A 42 -8.70 -7.25 -12.23
N TYR A 43 -7.75 -6.34 -12.10
CA TYR A 43 -6.48 -6.42 -12.84
C TYR A 43 -5.55 -7.46 -12.25
N LEU A 44 -5.34 -7.47 -10.94
CA LEU A 44 -4.36 -8.35 -10.30
C LEU A 44 -4.82 -9.81 -10.25
N SER A 45 -6.13 -10.08 -10.14
CA SER A 45 -6.66 -11.45 -10.14
C SER A 45 -6.30 -12.23 -11.42
N LYS A 46 -6.20 -11.55 -12.58
CA LYS A 46 -5.79 -12.16 -13.86
C LYS A 46 -4.34 -12.67 -13.84
N HIS A 47 -3.52 -12.19 -12.90
CA HIS A 47 -2.10 -12.47 -12.83
C HIS A 47 -1.68 -13.12 -11.50
N VAL A 48 -2.64 -13.51 -10.65
CA VAL A 48 -2.40 -14.00 -9.29
C VAL A 48 -1.39 -15.14 -9.24
N ASP A 49 -1.46 -16.09 -10.18
CA ASP A 49 -0.56 -17.25 -10.23
C ASP A 49 0.89 -16.87 -10.56
N THR A 50 1.09 -15.74 -11.25
CA THR A 50 2.43 -15.22 -11.56
C THR A 50 2.97 -14.31 -10.44
N LEU A 51 2.08 -13.66 -9.68
CA LEU A 51 2.46 -12.81 -8.56
C LEU A 51 2.73 -13.61 -7.28
N LYS A 52 2.06 -14.75 -7.13
CA LYS A 52 2.21 -15.64 -5.98
C LYS A 52 3.51 -16.43 -6.08
N GLU A 53 4.55 -15.95 -5.41
CA GLU A 53 5.87 -16.60 -5.37
C GLU A 53 6.19 -17.18 -3.99
N GLU A 54 6.74 -18.39 -3.99
CA GLU A 54 7.36 -18.98 -2.80
C GLU A 54 8.69 -18.30 -2.51
N ILE A 55 8.90 -17.87 -1.26
CA ILE A 55 10.19 -17.33 -0.83
C ILE A 55 11.10 -18.47 -0.38
N TYR A 56 12.28 -18.51 -0.98
CA TYR A 56 13.40 -19.33 -0.53
C TYR A 56 14.47 -18.41 0.07
N TYR A 57 14.43 -18.18 1.38
CA TYR A 57 15.34 -17.24 2.06
C TYR A 57 16.83 -17.51 1.81
N SER A 58 17.19 -18.77 1.57
CA SER A 58 18.56 -19.16 1.22
C SER A 58 19.05 -18.59 -0.11
N LYS A 59 18.14 -18.11 -0.96
CA LYS A 59 18.43 -17.55 -2.29
C LYS A 59 18.40 -16.02 -2.31
N ILE A 60 18.02 -15.38 -1.20
CA ILE A 60 17.95 -13.92 -1.12
C ILE A 60 19.33 -13.39 -0.75
N THR A 61 19.76 -12.33 -1.45
CA THR A 61 21.07 -11.72 -1.18
C THR A 61 21.14 -11.19 0.24
N LYS A 62 22.12 -11.67 1.00
CA LYS A 62 22.41 -11.19 2.35
C LYS A 62 23.16 -9.86 2.30
N MET A 63 22.82 -8.95 3.20
CA MET A 63 23.45 -7.63 3.26
C MET A 63 23.51 -7.13 4.71
N SER A 64 24.64 -6.54 5.09
CA SER A 64 24.80 -5.95 6.42
C SER A 64 23.95 -4.68 6.56
N LEU A 65 23.64 -4.28 7.80
CA LEU A 65 22.94 -3.01 8.03
C LEU A 65 23.74 -1.81 7.50
N PHE A 66 25.05 -1.81 7.71
CA PHE A 66 25.92 -0.72 7.26
C PHE A 66 25.89 -0.54 5.74
N ASP A 67 25.99 -1.64 4.98
CA ASP A 67 25.92 -1.58 3.51
C ASP A 67 24.55 -1.09 3.02
N LYS A 68 23.46 -1.47 3.73
CA LYS A 68 22.12 -0.99 3.42
C LYS A 68 21.99 0.52 3.64
N LEU A 69 22.52 1.05 4.74
CA LEU A 69 22.50 2.49 5.03
C LEU A 69 23.27 3.28 3.97
N ASN A 70 24.44 2.79 3.54
CA ASN A 70 25.22 3.43 2.47
C ASN A 70 24.43 3.48 1.16
N LEU A 71 23.76 2.38 0.77
CA LEU A 71 22.94 2.36 -0.44
C LEU A 71 21.73 3.30 -0.36
N VAL A 72 21.15 3.50 0.82
CA VAL A 72 20.09 4.50 1.04
C VAL A 72 20.63 5.92 0.86
N GLU A 73 21.79 6.24 1.43
CA GLU A 73 22.43 7.55 1.24
C GLU A 73 22.78 7.82 -0.23
N GLU A 74 23.29 6.81 -0.94
CA GLU A 74 23.59 6.90 -2.38
C GLU A 74 22.31 7.12 -3.21
N PHE A 75 21.25 6.36 -2.94
CA PHE A 75 19.94 6.52 -3.57
C PHE A 75 19.38 7.93 -3.33
N TYR A 76 19.40 8.43 -2.09
CA TYR A 76 18.92 9.78 -1.76
C TYR A 76 19.71 10.86 -2.47
N LYS A 77 21.04 10.72 -2.52
CA LYS A 77 21.91 11.66 -3.24
C LYS A 77 21.62 11.66 -4.74
N GLU A 78 21.44 10.50 -5.36
CA GLU A 78 21.14 10.38 -6.79
C GLU A 78 19.83 11.07 -7.17
N HIS A 79 18.82 10.94 -6.31
CA HIS A 79 17.50 11.52 -6.54
C HIS A 79 17.32 12.95 -5.99
N GLY A 80 18.36 13.53 -5.39
CA GLY A 80 18.31 14.90 -4.83
C GLY A 80 17.41 15.03 -3.61
N ILE A 81 17.29 13.96 -2.82
CA ILE A 81 16.54 13.93 -1.56
C ILE A 81 17.45 14.43 -0.44
N GLU A 82 17.08 15.54 0.18
CA GLU A 82 17.78 16.06 1.36
C GLU A 82 17.27 15.38 2.63
N PHE A 83 18.06 14.46 3.19
CA PHE A 83 17.71 13.77 4.43
C PHE A 83 18.97 13.42 5.23
N ASP A 84 19.02 13.86 6.49
CA ASP A 84 20.14 13.58 7.40
C ASP A 84 19.92 12.27 8.16
N LEU A 85 20.27 11.15 7.51
CA LEU A 85 20.09 9.81 8.07
C LEU A 85 20.85 9.63 9.39
N ASN A 86 22.08 10.14 9.48
CA ASN A 86 22.94 9.98 10.66
C ASN A 86 22.35 10.68 11.88
N LYS A 87 21.80 11.90 11.74
CA LYS A 87 21.11 12.58 12.82
C LYS A 87 19.97 11.74 13.42
N HIS A 88 19.17 11.09 12.56
CA HIS A 88 18.02 10.28 12.99
C HIS A 88 18.41 8.92 13.58
N LEU A 89 19.57 8.39 13.20
CA LEU A 89 20.18 7.24 13.86
C LEU A 89 20.70 7.65 15.25
N ASP A 90 21.40 8.77 15.35
CA ASP A 90 22.04 9.25 16.60
C ASP A 90 21.02 9.66 17.67
N ASP A 91 19.90 10.25 17.30
CA ASP A 91 18.85 10.67 18.24
C ASP A 91 17.84 9.56 18.63
N GLY A 92 18.00 8.39 18.00
CA GLY A 92 17.17 7.20 18.19
C GLY A 92 15.78 7.30 17.57
N THR A 93 15.59 8.14 16.55
CA THR A 93 14.35 8.20 15.75
C THR A 93 14.12 6.92 14.95
N ILE A 94 15.21 6.26 14.53
CA ILE A 94 15.17 5.03 13.74
C ILE A 94 15.63 3.87 14.62
N ASP A 95 14.74 2.90 14.85
CA ASP A 95 15.07 1.65 15.54
C ASP A 95 15.03 0.45 14.57
N PHE A 96 15.95 -0.49 14.76
CA PHE A 96 16.06 -1.68 13.93
C PHE A 96 15.67 -2.93 14.71
N ILE A 97 14.59 -3.57 14.28
CA ILE A 97 14.13 -4.83 14.86
C ILE A 97 14.86 -5.97 14.17
N TYR A 98 15.71 -6.68 14.93
CA TYR A 98 16.47 -7.82 14.41
C TYR A 98 15.65 -9.10 14.49
N TYR A 99 15.54 -9.80 13.36
CA TYR A 99 14.85 -11.09 13.29
C TYR A 99 15.85 -12.24 13.17
N ASP A 100 15.52 -13.36 13.81
CA ASP A 100 16.23 -14.61 13.60
C ASP A 100 15.94 -15.12 12.18
N HIS A 101 16.95 -15.08 11.31
CA HIS A 101 16.91 -15.53 9.92
C HIS A 101 16.41 -16.97 9.73
N LEU A 102 16.42 -17.79 10.79
CA LEU A 102 15.93 -19.16 10.75
C LEU A 102 14.40 -19.28 10.94
N ASN A 103 13.72 -18.21 11.38
CA ASN A 103 12.31 -18.25 11.81
C ASN A 103 11.43 -17.13 11.21
N ILE A 104 11.79 -16.60 10.04
CA ILE A 104 11.04 -15.51 9.39
C ILE A 104 9.76 -16.05 8.75
N LYS A 105 8.60 -15.59 9.22
CA LYS A 105 7.31 -15.83 8.56
C LYS A 105 7.25 -15.03 7.27
N GLN A 106 6.63 -15.60 6.24
CA GLN A 106 6.51 -14.98 4.91
C GLN A 106 5.92 -13.55 4.95
N GLU A 107 5.02 -13.27 5.90
CA GLU A 107 4.37 -11.97 6.09
C GLU A 107 5.35 -10.88 6.53
N GLN A 108 6.48 -11.24 7.14
CA GLN A 108 7.46 -10.30 7.71
C GLN A 108 8.39 -9.65 6.68
N PHE A 109 8.42 -10.16 5.46
CA PHE A 109 9.31 -9.71 4.38
C PHE A 109 9.05 -8.28 3.87
N VAL A 110 7.89 -7.70 4.21
CA VAL A 110 7.46 -6.36 3.82
C VAL A 110 7.00 -5.53 5.03
N MET A 111 7.35 -5.95 6.25
CA MET A 111 6.88 -5.29 7.48
C MET A 111 7.86 -4.22 7.95
N GLY A 112 7.44 -2.96 7.85
CA GLY A 112 7.91 -1.84 8.65
C GLY A 112 6.74 -1.28 9.47
N ARG A 113 7.03 -0.49 10.50
CA ARG A 113 6.03 0.20 11.31
C ARG A 113 6.51 1.61 11.67
N ASN A 114 5.65 2.60 11.46
CA ASN A 114 5.83 3.95 11.97
C ASN A 114 4.88 4.20 13.15
N TYR A 115 5.37 4.82 14.22
CA TYR A 115 4.58 5.17 15.40
C TYR A 115 4.74 6.64 15.82
N TYR A 116 3.67 7.19 16.39
CA TYR A 116 3.69 8.47 17.10
C TYR A 116 3.83 8.21 18.60
N GLU A 117 5.04 8.38 19.15
CA GLU A 117 5.20 8.51 20.60
C GLU A 117 5.15 9.99 20.97
N LYS A 118 4.47 10.35 22.07
CA LYS A 118 4.16 11.74 22.48
C LYS A 118 5.35 12.70 22.60
N SER A 119 6.59 12.22 22.42
CA SER A 119 7.81 13.02 22.49
C SER A 119 8.85 12.72 21.39
N LYS A 120 8.65 11.71 20.54
CA LYS A 120 9.58 11.34 19.45
C LYS A 120 8.84 10.72 18.27
N LYS A 121 9.24 11.12 17.07
CA LYS A 121 8.92 10.38 15.83
C LYS A 121 9.75 9.10 15.90
N LEU A 122 9.13 7.93 15.79
CA LEU A 122 9.83 6.65 15.85
C LEU A 122 9.43 5.82 14.64
N ILE A 123 10.42 5.30 13.91
CA ILE A 123 10.21 4.26 12.91
C ILE A 123 10.92 2.98 13.32
N ASP A 124 10.18 1.89 13.25
CA ASP A 124 10.67 0.53 13.47
C ASP A 124 10.87 -0.13 12.11
N VAL A 125 12.13 -0.42 11.78
CA VAL A 125 12.48 -1.05 10.50
C VAL A 125 12.93 -2.47 10.76
N GLY A 126 12.25 -3.43 10.15
CA GLY A 126 12.65 -4.83 10.20
C GLY A 126 14.01 -5.03 9.52
N ASN A 127 14.96 -5.62 10.25
CA ASN A 127 16.27 -5.99 9.75
C ASN A 127 16.42 -7.51 9.76
N HIS A 128 16.15 -8.12 8.61
CA HIS A 128 16.27 -9.56 8.40
C HIS A 128 17.65 -9.97 7.88
N GLY A 129 18.48 -9.00 7.52
CA GLY A 129 19.82 -9.21 6.96
C GLY A 129 19.82 -9.45 5.44
N PHE A 130 18.78 -8.99 4.74
CA PHE A 130 18.63 -9.15 3.30
C PHE A 130 18.62 -7.81 2.57
N VAL A 131 19.04 -7.80 1.30
CA VAL A 131 19.04 -6.59 0.46
C VAL A 131 17.64 -5.95 0.34
N VAL A 132 16.59 -6.75 0.34
CA VAL A 132 15.19 -6.27 0.25
C VAL A 132 14.74 -5.44 1.46
N ASP A 133 15.45 -5.52 2.59
CA ASP A 133 15.14 -4.69 3.77
C ASP A 133 15.33 -3.19 3.45
N ILE A 134 16.16 -2.85 2.44
CA ILE A 134 16.34 -1.46 1.96
C ILE A 134 14.99 -0.88 1.53
N LEU A 135 14.14 -1.68 0.89
CA LEU A 135 12.86 -1.21 0.36
C LEU A 135 11.87 -0.85 1.47
N VAL A 136 11.92 -1.60 2.58
CA VAL A 136 11.16 -1.30 3.82
C VAL A 136 11.76 -0.08 4.51
N LEU A 137 13.10 0.03 4.60
CA LEU A 137 13.75 1.21 5.17
C LEU A 137 13.37 2.48 4.41
N ILE A 138 13.44 2.48 3.08
CA ILE A 138 13.00 3.60 2.24
C ILE A 138 11.53 3.95 2.48
N HIS A 139 10.65 2.94 2.57
CA HIS A 139 9.23 3.13 2.84
C HIS A 139 9.00 3.89 4.16
N GLU A 140 9.62 3.43 5.25
CA GLU A 140 9.45 4.04 6.56
C GLU A 140 10.14 5.42 6.68
N LEU A 141 11.27 5.61 6.02
CA LEU A 141 11.91 6.93 5.92
C LEU A 141 11.03 7.93 5.15
N SER A 142 10.33 7.46 4.12
CA SER A 142 9.33 8.26 3.40
C SER A 142 8.26 8.78 4.36
N HIS A 143 7.68 7.89 5.18
CA HIS A 143 6.73 8.27 6.23
C HIS A 143 7.32 9.25 7.25
N LEU A 144 8.56 9.04 7.67
CA LEU A 144 9.23 9.90 8.63
C LEU A 144 9.36 11.35 8.11
N ARG A 145 9.68 11.54 6.82
CA ARG A 145 9.73 12.87 6.19
C ARG A 145 8.36 13.54 6.14
N ASP A 146 7.30 12.76 5.93
CA ASP A 146 5.92 13.27 5.90
C ASP A 146 5.31 13.56 7.27
N GLN A 147 6.02 13.24 8.36
CA GLN A 147 5.46 13.31 9.71
C GLN A 147 5.55 14.75 10.25
N PRO A 148 4.41 15.45 10.47
CA PRO A 148 4.41 16.78 11.09
C PRO A 148 4.64 16.66 12.60
N ASP A 149 4.86 17.79 13.26
CA ASP A 149 5.17 17.81 14.70
C ASP A 149 3.97 17.45 15.59
N ILE A 150 2.74 17.78 15.16
CA ILE A 150 1.53 17.51 15.95
C ILE A 150 0.79 16.27 15.45
N ARG A 151 0.19 16.34 14.26
CA ARG A 151 -0.52 15.21 13.64
C ARG A 151 -0.77 15.51 12.16
N ARG A 152 -0.73 14.47 11.34
CA ARG A 152 -1.18 14.52 9.94
C ARG A 152 -2.66 14.86 9.86
N ASN A 153 -3.03 15.54 8.80
CA ASN A 153 -4.43 15.72 8.42
C ASN A 153 -4.94 14.47 7.67
N GLN A 154 -6.26 14.32 7.49
CA GLN A 154 -6.84 13.11 6.85
C GLN A 154 -6.35 12.89 5.41
N LEU A 155 -6.07 13.96 4.67
CA LEU A 155 -5.55 13.87 3.30
C LEU A 155 -4.11 13.34 3.29
N SER A 156 -3.27 13.89 4.17
CA SER A 156 -1.91 13.41 4.37
C SER A 156 -1.91 11.94 4.77
N ASP A 157 -2.70 11.54 5.77
CA ASP A 157 -2.83 10.13 6.17
C ASP A 157 -3.19 9.19 5.00
N LEU A 158 -3.95 9.67 4.00
CA LEU A 158 -4.33 8.88 2.83
C LEU A 158 -3.24 8.80 1.75
N LEU A 159 -2.39 9.84 1.63
CA LEU A 159 -1.43 9.97 0.53
C LEU A 159 0.00 9.57 0.90
N THR A 160 0.37 9.53 2.18
CA THR A 160 1.74 9.15 2.58
C THR A 160 2.10 7.71 2.18
N GLU A 161 1.13 6.77 2.21
CA GLU A 161 1.36 5.41 1.69
C GLU A 161 1.65 5.40 0.19
N ALA A 162 1.03 6.29 -0.59
CA ALA A 162 1.29 6.39 -2.03
C ALA A 162 2.72 6.85 -2.30
N LEU A 163 3.18 7.86 -1.55
CA LEU A 163 4.55 8.35 -1.63
C LEU A 163 5.56 7.27 -1.23
N ALA A 164 5.34 6.63 -0.08
CA ALA A 164 6.20 5.58 0.45
C ALA A 164 6.28 4.38 -0.50
N CYS A 165 5.14 3.92 -1.06
CA CYS A 165 5.12 2.86 -2.07
C CYS A 165 5.84 3.26 -3.36
N ALA A 166 5.68 4.50 -3.83
CA ALA A 166 6.34 4.99 -5.04
C ALA A 166 7.87 4.95 -4.88
N GLU A 167 8.40 5.49 -3.78
CA GLU A 167 9.83 5.49 -3.51
C GLU A 167 10.41 4.08 -3.36
N SER A 168 9.71 3.15 -2.70
CA SER A 168 10.13 1.75 -2.66
C SER A 168 10.21 1.12 -4.05
N LEU A 169 9.26 1.42 -4.95
CA LEU A 169 9.27 0.90 -6.33
C LEU A 169 10.40 1.49 -7.17
N ILE A 170 10.70 2.78 -6.99
CA ILE A 170 11.82 3.49 -7.63
C ILE A 170 13.15 2.93 -7.12
N CYS A 171 13.30 2.78 -5.79
CA CYS A 171 14.49 2.18 -5.18
C CYS A 171 14.70 0.73 -5.64
N ALA A 172 13.63 -0.03 -5.85
CA ALA A 172 13.75 -1.38 -6.40
C ALA A 172 14.31 -1.40 -7.85
N ASP A 173 14.06 -0.37 -8.67
CA ASP A 173 14.71 -0.25 -9.98
C ASP A 173 16.17 0.18 -9.86
N TYR A 174 16.49 1.10 -8.94
CA TYR A 174 17.87 1.46 -8.61
C TYR A 174 18.70 0.23 -8.20
N LEU A 175 18.19 -0.58 -7.27
CA LEU A 175 18.87 -1.81 -6.82
C LEU A 175 18.98 -2.86 -7.95
N LYS A 176 18.00 -2.92 -8.87
CA LYS A 176 18.07 -3.77 -10.06
C LYS A 176 19.22 -3.34 -10.98
N GLU A 177 19.48 -2.05 -11.14
CA GLU A 177 20.62 -1.54 -11.91
C GLU A 177 21.97 -1.88 -11.27
N LEU A 178 22.01 -1.98 -9.93
CA LEU A 178 23.20 -2.38 -9.18
C LEU A 178 23.48 -3.90 -9.16
N GLY A 179 22.63 -4.73 -9.76
CA GLY A 179 22.85 -6.18 -9.84
C GLY A 179 21.94 -7.06 -8.99
N TYR A 180 20.94 -6.49 -8.30
CA TYR A 180 20.02 -7.25 -7.43
C TYR A 180 18.72 -7.67 -8.13
N GLN A 181 18.75 -7.95 -9.43
CA GLN A 181 17.54 -8.06 -10.26
C GLN A 181 16.58 -9.16 -9.79
N GLU A 182 17.10 -10.31 -9.36
CA GLU A 182 16.27 -11.44 -8.91
C GLU A 182 15.55 -11.14 -7.59
N ASP A 183 16.26 -10.55 -6.62
CA ASP A 183 15.69 -10.12 -5.34
C ASP A 183 14.59 -9.06 -5.54
N MET A 184 14.84 -8.09 -6.41
CA MET A 184 13.88 -7.01 -6.69
C MET A 184 12.64 -7.51 -7.44
N LEU A 185 12.80 -8.46 -8.37
CA LEU A 185 11.66 -9.07 -9.05
C LEU A 185 10.79 -9.87 -8.07
N LEU A 186 11.41 -10.65 -7.17
CA LEU A 186 10.71 -11.40 -6.13
C LEU A 186 9.93 -10.46 -5.21
N TRP A 187 10.56 -9.38 -4.76
CA TRP A 187 9.90 -8.38 -3.92
C TRP A 187 8.74 -7.68 -4.63
N LYS A 188 8.90 -7.23 -5.89
CA LYS A 188 7.81 -6.58 -6.63
C LYS A 188 6.62 -7.53 -6.80
N LYS A 189 6.84 -8.79 -7.17
CA LYS A 189 5.75 -9.79 -7.26
C LYS A 189 5.00 -9.96 -5.93
N ARG A 190 5.74 -10.04 -4.82
CA ARG A 190 5.19 -10.09 -3.46
C ARG A 190 4.36 -8.87 -3.08
N LEU A 191 4.85 -7.69 -3.38
CA LEU A 191 4.14 -6.43 -3.12
C LEU A 191 2.79 -6.44 -3.85
N TYR A 192 2.77 -6.73 -5.15
CA TYR A 192 1.54 -6.76 -5.93
C TYR A 192 0.60 -7.93 -5.57
N TYR A 193 1.13 -9.08 -5.15
CA TYR A 193 0.29 -10.14 -4.57
C TYR A 193 -0.37 -9.70 -3.26
N THR A 194 0.34 -8.93 -2.43
CA THR A 194 -0.19 -8.35 -1.20
C THR A 194 -1.28 -7.32 -1.53
N PHE A 195 -1.05 -6.44 -2.50
CA PHE A 195 -2.06 -5.50 -3.00
C PHE A 195 -3.32 -6.22 -3.50
N TYR A 196 -3.18 -7.35 -4.19
CA TYR A 196 -4.33 -8.17 -4.59
C TYR A 196 -5.15 -8.68 -3.39
N ILE A 197 -4.49 -9.25 -2.38
CA ILE A 197 -5.16 -9.74 -1.17
C ILE A 197 -5.90 -8.58 -0.47
N LEU A 198 -5.22 -7.44 -0.30
CA LEU A 198 -5.78 -6.26 0.32
C LEU A 198 -6.94 -5.68 -0.49
N ALA A 199 -6.83 -5.62 -1.81
CA ALA A 199 -7.90 -5.17 -2.71
C ALA A 199 -9.16 -6.02 -2.57
N LYS A 200 -9.03 -7.35 -2.59
CA LYS A 200 -10.15 -8.27 -2.41
C LYS A 200 -10.85 -8.08 -1.06
N GLN A 201 -10.06 -7.98 0.02
CA GLN A 201 -10.61 -7.75 1.36
C GLN A 201 -11.28 -6.38 1.49
N THR A 202 -10.65 -5.34 0.93
CA THR A 202 -11.19 -3.97 0.92
C THR A 202 -12.51 -3.92 0.20
N LYS A 203 -12.57 -4.47 -1.02
CA LYS A 203 -13.76 -4.49 -1.84
C LYS A 203 -14.98 -5.03 -1.08
N ILE A 204 -14.84 -6.19 -0.41
CA ILE A 204 -15.92 -6.77 0.39
C ILE A 204 -16.34 -5.83 1.53
N LYS A 205 -15.39 -5.24 2.26
CA LYS A 205 -15.68 -4.35 3.39
C LYS A 205 -16.44 -3.09 2.94
N TYR A 206 -16.01 -2.49 1.85
CA TYR A 206 -16.63 -1.28 1.30
C TYR A 206 -17.97 -1.56 0.65
N GLU A 207 -18.10 -2.66 -0.09
CA GLU A 207 -19.36 -3.11 -0.67
C GLU A 207 -20.44 -3.25 0.41
N MET A 208 -20.12 -3.95 1.50
CA MET A 208 -21.06 -4.18 2.60
C MET A 208 -21.34 -2.90 3.40
N LEU A 209 -20.34 -2.04 3.62
CA LEU A 209 -20.56 -0.75 4.29
C LEU A 209 -21.38 0.22 3.43
N LEU A 210 -21.17 0.24 2.11
CA LEU A 210 -21.92 1.07 1.18
C LEU A 210 -23.38 0.62 1.09
N LEU A 211 -23.62 -0.69 1.02
CA LEU A 211 -24.97 -1.25 1.07
C LEU A 211 -25.69 -0.87 2.37
N PHE A 212 -25.02 -1.05 3.51
CA PHE A 212 -25.59 -0.71 4.82
C PHE A 212 -25.86 0.79 4.96
N LYS A 213 -24.91 1.65 4.52
CA LYS A 213 -25.05 3.11 4.53
C LYS A 213 -26.27 3.58 3.73
N ASN A 214 -26.50 2.99 2.55
CA ASN A 214 -27.56 3.44 1.65
C ASN A 214 -28.94 2.86 1.99
N LEU A 215 -29.01 1.60 2.45
CA LEU A 215 -30.29 0.91 2.63
C LEU A 215 -30.64 0.57 4.08
N GLY A 216 -29.70 0.75 5.02
CA GLY A 216 -29.88 0.39 6.44
C GLY A 216 -30.07 -1.10 6.70
N SER A 217 -29.85 -1.95 5.69
CA SER A 217 -30.12 -3.38 5.71
C SER A 217 -29.15 -4.12 4.80
N LEU A 218 -28.64 -5.25 5.30
CA LEU A 218 -27.79 -6.20 4.59
C LEU A 218 -28.57 -7.44 4.15
N SER A 219 -29.89 -7.33 3.96
CA SER A 219 -30.69 -8.45 3.45
C SER A 219 -30.31 -8.84 2.02
N GLU A 220 -30.57 -10.09 1.63
CA GLU A 220 -30.32 -10.58 0.26
C GLU A 220 -31.05 -9.74 -0.79
N SER A 221 -32.29 -9.33 -0.50
CA SER A 221 -33.07 -8.43 -1.34
C SER A 221 -32.49 -7.02 -1.42
N SER A 222 -31.90 -6.51 -0.35
CA SER A 222 -31.23 -5.21 -0.35
C SER A 222 -29.96 -5.28 -1.21
N TYR A 223 -29.22 -6.37 -1.09
CA TYR A 223 -28.03 -6.63 -1.88
C TYR A 223 -28.37 -6.73 -3.38
N GLU A 224 -29.37 -7.53 -3.75
CA GLU A 224 -29.83 -7.67 -5.13
C GLU A 224 -30.36 -6.35 -5.69
N LEU A 225 -31.09 -5.56 -4.89
CA LEU A 225 -31.57 -4.24 -5.28
C LEU A 225 -30.41 -3.28 -5.60
N PHE A 226 -29.34 -3.30 -4.80
CA PHE A 226 -28.23 -2.36 -4.93
C PHE A 226 -27.24 -2.76 -6.04
N TYR A 227 -26.92 -4.06 -6.16
CA TYR A 227 -25.90 -4.57 -7.09
C TYR A 227 -26.47 -5.25 -8.34
N GLY A 228 -27.78 -5.42 -8.44
CA GLY A 228 -28.47 -6.05 -9.58
C GLY A 228 -28.32 -7.56 -9.69
N ASN A 229 -27.67 -8.22 -8.71
CA ASN A 229 -27.55 -9.66 -8.56
C ASN A 229 -27.20 -10.01 -7.10
N ASN A 230 -27.25 -11.29 -6.74
CA ASN A 230 -26.92 -11.79 -5.39
C ASN A 230 -25.85 -12.89 -5.38
N ASP A 231 -25.11 -13.08 -6.48
CA ASP A 231 -24.18 -14.20 -6.66
C ASP A 231 -23.13 -14.29 -5.55
N LYS A 232 -22.64 -13.13 -5.09
CA LYS A 232 -21.59 -13.03 -4.06
C LYS A 232 -22.14 -12.80 -2.65
N TYR A 233 -23.45 -12.62 -2.50
CA TYR A 233 -24.05 -12.16 -1.24
C TYR A 233 -23.69 -13.07 -0.05
N LYS A 234 -23.86 -14.38 -0.21
CA LYS A 234 -23.60 -15.34 0.88
C LYS A 234 -22.14 -15.38 1.28
N ASP A 235 -21.23 -15.35 0.30
CA ASP A 235 -19.79 -15.36 0.53
C ASP A 235 -19.33 -14.06 1.19
N ASN A 236 -19.87 -12.91 0.78
CA ASN A 236 -19.52 -11.62 1.36
C ASN A 236 -20.01 -11.49 2.81
N ILE A 237 -21.21 -11.99 3.14
CA ILE A 237 -21.67 -12.08 4.53
C ILE A 237 -20.76 -12.99 5.36
N GLU A 238 -20.30 -14.12 4.80
CA GLU A 238 -19.39 -15.03 5.49
C GLU A 238 -18.04 -14.36 5.78
N HIS A 239 -17.43 -13.74 4.79
CA HIS A 239 -16.17 -13.00 4.96
C HIS A 239 -16.31 -11.85 5.94
N MET A 240 -17.43 -11.11 5.91
CA MET A 240 -17.69 -10.08 6.92
C MET A 240 -17.71 -10.64 8.34
N ASN A 241 -18.34 -11.80 8.54
CA ASN A 241 -18.34 -12.45 9.86
C ASN A 241 -16.93 -12.88 10.28
N GLN A 242 -16.12 -13.39 9.35
CA GLN A 242 -14.71 -13.72 9.63
C GLN A 242 -13.89 -12.48 10.00
N PHE A 243 -14.07 -11.36 9.28
CA PHE A 243 -13.40 -10.10 9.62
C PHE A 243 -13.78 -9.61 11.03
N ILE A 244 -15.05 -9.78 11.41
CA ILE A 244 -15.54 -9.41 12.74
C ILE A 244 -14.93 -10.33 13.80
N ASP A 245 -14.98 -11.64 13.59
CA ASP A 245 -14.50 -12.64 14.56
C ASP A 245 -12.99 -12.57 14.80
N ASN A 246 -12.24 -12.22 13.76
CA ASN A 246 -10.79 -12.05 13.84
C ASN A 246 -10.34 -10.64 14.27
N ASN A 247 -11.29 -9.70 14.45
CA ASN A 247 -11.00 -8.28 14.71
C ASN A 247 -10.18 -7.60 13.59
N ASP A 248 -10.41 -8.01 12.34
CA ASP A 248 -9.70 -7.56 11.13
C ASP A 248 -10.48 -6.51 10.31
N PHE A 249 -11.54 -5.92 10.88
CA PHE A 249 -12.32 -4.88 10.21
C PHE A 249 -11.79 -3.48 10.55
N ASN A 250 -11.02 -2.87 9.64
CA ASN A 250 -10.49 -1.52 9.78
C ASN A 250 -10.41 -0.78 8.43
N ILE A 251 -11.46 -0.03 8.06
CA ILE A 251 -11.52 0.63 6.75
C ILE A 251 -10.42 1.68 6.53
N TYR A 252 -9.85 2.30 7.57
CA TYR A 252 -8.77 3.28 7.40
C TYR A 252 -7.49 2.61 6.95
N PHE A 253 -7.11 1.52 7.62
CA PHE A 253 -5.96 0.70 7.20
C PHE A 253 -6.11 0.30 5.73
N TYR A 254 -7.24 -0.27 5.35
CA TYR A 254 -7.48 -0.68 3.96
C TYR A 254 -7.51 0.50 2.98
N SER A 255 -8.02 1.67 3.38
CA SER A 255 -7.96 2.89 2.56
C SER A 255 -6.51 3.23 2.21
N TRP A 256 -5.65 3.29 3.22
CA TRP A 256 -4.25 3.71 3.07
C TRP A 256 -3.50 2.81 2.10
N TYR A 257 -3.62 1.49 2.25
CA TYR A 257 -2.95 0.55 1.36
C TYR A 257 -3.50 0.57 -0.08
N ILE A 258 -4.80 0.81 -0.27
CA ILE A 258 -5.37 0.94 -1.62
C ILE A 258 -4.89 2.23 -2.28
N MET A 259 -4.80 3.33 -1.54
CA MET A 259 -4.17 4.55 -2.03
C MET A 259 -2.70 4.29 -2.38
N GLY A 260 -1.97 3.60 -1.52
CA GLY A 260 -0.59 3.16 -1.73
C GLY A 260 -0.41 2.39 -3.04
N ALA A 261 -1.23 1.37 -3.26
CA ALA A 261 -1.19 0.52 -4.44
C ALA A 261 -1.56 1.26 -5.73
N VAL A 262 -2.61 2.09 -5.70
CA VAL A 262 -3.11 2.82 -6.89
C VAL A 262 -2.18 3.96 -7.23
N PHE A 263 -2.03 4.89 -6.29
CA PHE A 263 -1.33 6.14 -6.55
C PHE A 263 0.18 5.99 -6.46
N GLY A 264 0.70 5.08 -5.63
CA GLY A 264 2.13 4.79 -5.60
C GLY A 264 2.60 4.15 -6.91
N THR A 265 1.84 3.22 -7.48
CA THR A 265 2.14 2.67 -8.81
C THR A 265 2.06 3.73 -9.91
N HIS A 266 1.09 4.64 -9.84
CA HIS A 266 1.01 5.78 -10.76
C HIS A 266 2.25 6.68 -10.69
N LEU A 267 2.60 7.16 -9.50
CA LEU A 267 3.78 8.01 -9.27
C LEU A 267 5.09 7.35 -9.74
N TYR A 268 5.23 6.05 -9.47
CA TYR A 268 6.35 5.25 -9.97
C TYR A 268 6.42 5.24 -11.50
N ASN A 269 5.29 5.08 -12.20
CA ASN A 269 5.28 5.09 -13.67
C ASN A 269 5.56 6.48 -14.25
N GLU A 270 5.05 7.55 -13.64
CA GLU A 270 5.39 8.92 -14.02
C GLU A 270 6.91 9.15 -13.91
N HIS A 271 7.52 8.75 -12.79
CA HIS A 271 8.98 8.78 -12.63
C HIS A 271 9.72 7.93 -13.65
N LYS A 272 9.24 6.71 -13.90
CA LYS A 272 9.88 5.80 -14.87
C LYS A 272 9.85 6.36 -16.29
N ASN A 273 8.79 7.09 -16.65
CA ASN A 273 8.66 7.74 -17.95
C ASN A 273 9.50 9.02 -18.05
N ASP A 274 9.60 9.77 -16.95
CA ASP A 274 10.41 10.98 -16.83
C ASP A 274 11.09 11.04 -15.46
N PRO A 275 12.40 10.72 -15.35
CA PRO A 275 13.13 10.76 -14.08
C PRO A 275 13.10 12.14 -13.39
N SER A 276 12.86 13.22 -14.14
CA SER A 276 12.73 14.56 -13.55
C SER A 276 11.48 14.73 -12.70
N PHE A 277 10.48 13.85 -12.86
CA PHE A 277 9.27 13.78 -12.06
C PHE A 277 9.55 13.50 -10.58
N MET A 278 10.74 12.99 -10.22
CA MET A 278 11.16 12.88 -8.82
C MET A 278 11.04 14.20 -8.06
N LYS A 279 11.24 15.34 -8.75
CA LYS A 279 11.07 16.68 -8.16
C LYS A 279 9.64 16.92 -7.68
N ASN A 280 8.63 16.37 -8.37
CA ASN A 280 7.24 16.49 -7.96
C ASN A 280 6.93 15.60 -6.76
N ILE A 281 7.51 14.41 -6.70
CA ILE A 281 7.40 13.50 -5.54
C ILE A 281 8.00 14.16 -4.29
N ILE A 282 9.21 14.71 -4.40
CA ILE A 282 9.88 15.46 -3.32
C ILE A 282 9.04 16.68 -2.89
N LEU A 283 8.55 17.47 -3.86
CA LEU A 283 7.72 18.63 -3.56
C LEU A 283 6.39 18.25 -2.89
N LEU A 284 5.86 17.06 -3.20
CA LEU A 284 4.65 16.55 -2.56
C LEU A 284 4.95 16.14 -1.11
N HIS A 285 6.07 15.47 -0.82
CA HIS A 285 6.54 15.22 0.56
C HIS A 285 6.58 16.52 1.38
N ASP A 286 7.21 17.55 0.85
CA ASP A 286 7.39 18.83 1.55
C ASP A 286 6.08 19.54 1.88
N ARG A 287 5.02 19.27 1.12
CA ARG A 287 3.79 20.07 1.14
C ARG A 287 2.54 19.29 1.51
N ILE A 288 2.61 17.97 1.67
CA ILE A 288 1.44 17.09 1.88
C ILE A 288 0.61 17.49 3.12
N ASN A 289 1.26 18.05 4.14
CA ASN A 289 0.59 18.46 5.38
C ASN A 289 -0.13 19.82 5.27
N ASP A 290 0.27 20.66 4.31
CA ASP A 290 -0.22 22.04 4.15
C ASP A 290 -1.03 22.25 2.85
N SER A 291 -1.06 21.25 1.97
CA SER A 291 -1.74 21.31 0.67
C SER A 291 -3.18 20.82 0.73
N ASP A 292 -4.02 21.38 -0.15
CA ASP A 292 -5.33 20.79 -0.45
C ASP A 292 -5.22 19.64 -1.47
N ILE A 293 -6.31 18.88 -1.64
CA ILE A 293 -6.36 17.74 -2.55
C ILE A 293 -6.07 18.13 -4.01
N ILE A 294 -6.49 19.31 -4.47
CA ILE A 294 -6.28 19.76 -5.85
C ILE A 294 -4.79 20.01 -6.08
N GLN A 295 -4.11 20.64 -5.11
CA GLN A 295 -2.67 20.85 -5.16
C GLN A 295 -1.91 19.53 -5.16
N CYS A 296 -2.29 18.57 -4.31
CA CYS A 296 -1.70 17.24 -4.30
C CYS A 296 -1.89 16.53 -5.65
N LEU A 297 -3.12 16.51 -6.19
CA LEU A 297 -3.43 15.87 -7.47
C LEU A 297 -2.63 16.47 -8.64
N LYS A 298 -2.42 17.80 -8.66
CA LYS A 298 -1.57 18.45 -9.66
C LYS A 298 -0.12 17.98 -9.59
N LEU A 299 0.45 17.85 -8.39
CA LEU A 299 1.81 17.34 -8.20
C LEU A 299 1.92 15.87 -8.66
N MET A 300 0.85 15.10 -8.51
CA MET A 300 0.74 13.73 -9.00
C MET A 300 0.41 13.62 -10.50
N ASN A 301 0.36 14.74 -11.24
CA ASN A 301 0.02 14.79 -12.67
C ASN A 301 -1.42 14.32 -13.02
N PHE A 302 -2.39 14.58 -12.14
CA PHE A 302 -3.81 14.40 -12.41
C PHE A 302 -4.49 15.68 -12.91
N ASN A 303 -5.61 15.52 -13.62
CA ASN A 303 -6.38 16.66 -14.13
C ASN A 303 -7.29 17.24 -13.04
N ASN A 304 -7.52 18.56 -13.09
CA ASN A 304 -8.29 19.27 -12.05
C ASN A 304 -9.80 18.98 -12.05
N ASP A 305 -10.34 18.29 -13.05
CA ASP A 305 -11.77 18.05 -13.21
C ASP A 305 -12.24 16.66 -12.78
N GLY A 306 -11.32 15.81 -12.30
CA GLY A 306 -11.60 14.47 -11.74
C GLY A 306 -12.21 13.46 -12.73
N SER A 307 -12.37 13.81 -14.02
CA SER A 307 -13.20 13.04 -14.94
C SER A 307 -12.44 12.05 -15.83
N ARG A 308 -11.10 11.95 -15.71
CA ARG A 308 -10.25 11.04 -16.52
C ARG A 308 -9.02 10.48 -15.78
N ASP A 309 -9.03 10.46 -14.46
CA ASP A 309 -7.84 10.12 -13.67
C ASP A 309 -7.75 8.62 -13.31
N LEU A 310 -8.87 7.88 -13.29
CA LEU A 310 -8.86 6.41 -13.08
C LEU A 310 -8.19 5.66 -14.23
N GLU A 311 -8.41 6.07 -15.47
CA GLU A 311 -7.79 5.46 -16.66
C GLU A 311 -6.25 5.57 -16.61
N LYS A 312 -5.70 6.68 -16.10
CA LYS A 312 -4.25 6.84 -15.89
C LYS A 312 -3.71 5.82 -14.90
N VAL A 313 -4.39 5.64 -13.78
CA VAL A 313 -4.01 4.63 -12.77
C VAL A 313 -4.11 3.22 -13.35
N GLU A 314 -5.20 2.90 -14.04
CA GLU A 314 -5.39 1.59 -14.69
C GLU A 314 -4.26 1.29 -15.67
N ASN A 315 -3.90 2.25 -16.52
CA ASN A 315 -2.79 2.13 -17.44
C ASN A 315 -1.45 1.93 -16.71
N ALA A 316 -1.19 2.65 -15.63
CA ALA A 316 0.02 2.48 -14.83
C ALA A 316 0.12 1.08 -14.18
N LEU A 317 -1.01 0.56 -13.68
CA LEU A 317 -1.11 -0.80 -13.17
C LEU A 317 -0.85 -1.82 -14.28
N GLU A 318 -1.50 -1.68 -15.43
CA GLU A 318 -1.34 -2.59 -16.57
C GLU A 318 0.11 -2.65 -17.07
N LEU A 319 0.76 -1.49 -17.22
CA LEU A 319 2.18 -1.40 -17.62
C LEU A 319 3.08 -2.14 -16.64
N THR A 320 2.88 -1.91 -15.34
CA THR A 320 3.72 -2.51 -14.30
C THR A 320 3.55 -4.02 -14.22
N ILE A 321 2.30 -4.49 -14.26
CA ILE A 321 2.01 -5.93 -14.20
C ILE A 321 2.50 -6.64 -15.47
N SER A 322 2.34 -6.03 -16.64
CA SER A 322 2.85 -6.57 -17.91
C SER A 322 4.37 -6.75 -17.88
N GLU A 323 5.10 -5.81 -17.27
CA GLU A 323 6.54 -5.95 -17.06
C GLU A 323 6.87 -7.14 -16.15
N LEU A 324 6.20 -7.27 -15.01
CA LEU A 324 6.43 -8.37 -14.07
C LEU A 324 6.16 -9.75 -14.69
N VAL A 325 5.10 -9.85 -15.50
CA VAL A 325 4.73 -11.10 -16.19
C VAL A 325 5.68 -11.42 -17.34
N SER A 326 6.12 -10.43 -18.11
CA SER A 326 7.03 -10.65 -19.25
C SER A 326 8.42 -11.10 -18.80
N ASN A 327 8.91 -10.55 -17.69
CA ASN A 327 10.18 -10.96 -17.10
C ASN A 327 10.15 -12.42 -16.61
N ASN A 328 9.00 -12.97 -16.26
CA ASN A 328 8.84 -14.37 -15.83
C ASN A 328 9.28 -15.40 -16.89
N LYS A 329 9.14 -15.07 -18.18
CA LYS A 329 9.51 -16.00 -19.28
C LYS A 329 11.02 -16.19 -19.44
N LYS A 330 11.85 -15.26 -18.97
CA LYS A 330 13.31 -15.38 -19.06
C LYS A 330 13.92 -16.31 -17.98
N TYR A 331 13.24 -16.49 -16.85
CA TYR A 331 13.74 -17.28 -15.72
C TYR A 331 13.40 -18.78 -15.79
N LEU A 332 12.48 -19.20 -16.66
CA LEU A 332 12.15 -20.62 -16.88
C LEU A 332 13.20 -21.38 -17.73
N VAL A 333 14.23 -20.68 -18.24
CA VAL A 333 15.33 -21.28 -19.01
C VAL A 333 16.57 -21.44 -18.14
N LYS A 334 16.47 -22.23 -17.07
CA LYS A 334 17.61 -22.90 -16.41
C LYS A 334 17.07 -23.97 -15.45
N LYS A 335 16.51 -25.04 -16.03
CA LYS A 335 16.56 -26.36 -15.40
C LYS A 335 17.88 -26.98 -15.83
N PHE A 336 18.82 -27.09 -14.89
CA PHE A 336 19.91 -28.06 -14.98
C PHE A 336 19.41 -29.40 -14.46
#